data_AF-A0A1D8PC56-F1
#
_entry.id   AF-A0A1D8PC56-F1
#
_cell.length_a   1.000
_cell.length_b   1.000
_cell.length_c   1.000
_cell.angle_alpha   90.00
_cell.angle_beta   90.00
_cell.angle_gamma   90.00
#
_symmetry.space_group_name_H-M   'P 1'
#
loop_
_entity.id
_entity.type
_entity.pdbx_description
1 polymer ?
#
loop_
_entity_poly.entity_id
_entity_poly.type
_entity_poly.pdbx_seq_one_letter_code
_entity_poly.pdbx_strand_id
1 'polypeptide(L)'
;MSDTKKTTETDSEVGYLDIYLRFNDDMEKDYCFQVKTTTVFKDLYKVFRTLPISLRPSVFYHAQPIGFKKSVSPGYLTQDGNFIFDEDSQKQAVPVNDNDLINETVWPGQLILPVWQFNDFGFYSFLAFLACWLYTDLPDFISPTPGICLTNQMTKLMAWVLVQFGKDRFAETLLADLYDTVGVGAQCVFFGFHIIKCLFIFGFLYTGVFNPMRVFRLTPRSVKLDVTKEELVKLGWTGTRKATIDEYKEYYREFKINQHGGMIQAHRAGLFNTLRNLGVQLESGEGYNTPLTEENKLRTMRQIVEDAKKPDFKLKLSYEYFAELGYVFATNAENKEGSELAQLIKQYRRYGLLVSDQRIKTVVRARKGETDEEKPKVEEVVEE
;
A
#
# COMPACT_ATOMS: atom_id res chain seq x y z
N MET A 1 -12.45 45.48 34.11
CA MET A 1 -12.19 45.40 32.66
C MET A 1 -11.18 44.29 32.46
N SER A 2 -11.66 43.08 32.15
CA SER A 2 -10.79 41.95 31.80
C SER A 2 -10.99 41.74 30.31
N ASP A 3 -9.96 42.11 29.55
CA ASP A 3 -9.94 42.00 28.10
C ASP A 3 -10.14 40.54 27.71
N THR A 4 -11.35 40.26 27.24
CA THR A 4 -11.66 39.02 26.54
C THR A 4 -10.89 39.07 25.23
N LYS A 5 -9.68 38.50 25.25
CA LYS A 5 -8.82 38.31 24.10
C LYS A 5 -9.56 37.37 23.14
N LYS A 6 -10.36 37.97 22.26
CA LYS A 6 -11.06 37.29 21.17
C LYS A 6 -9.97 36.89 20.18
N THR A 7 -9.45 35.68 20.31
CA THR A 7 -8.60 35.06 19.30
C THR A 7 -9.48 34.89 18.07
N THR A 8 -9.42 35.87 17.16
CA THR A 8 -9.77 35.67 15.76
C THR A 8 -8.78 34.67 15.21
N GLU A 9 -9.10 33.38 15.34
CA GLU A 9 -8.66 32.40 14.35
C GLU A 9 -9.20 32.93 13.03
N THR A 10 -8.34 33.63 12.29
CA THR A 10 -8.55 33.86 10.87
C THR A 10 -8.77 32.47 10.26
N ASP A 11 -9.99 32.22 9.78
CA ASP A 11 -10.35 31.13 8.88
C ASP A 11 -9.46 31.27 7.63
N SER A 12 -8.18 30.92 7.75
CA SER A 12 -7.37 30.55 6.61
C SER A 12 -8.11 29.40 5.96
N GLU A 13 -8.57 29.58 4.72
CA GLU A 13 -9.33 28.58 3.97
C GLU A 13 -8.65 27.21 4.16
N VAL A 14 -9.32 26.32 4.92
CA VAL A 14 -8.78 25.01 5.23
C VAL A 14 -8.82 24.20 3.94
N GLY A 15 -7.67 24.14 3.27
CA GLY A 15 -7.47 23.33 2.09
C GLY A 15 -7.34 21.85 2.45
N TYR A 16 -7.55 21.00 1.46
CA TYR A 16 -7.35 19.56 1.55
C TYR A 16 -6.29 19.09 0.55
N LEU A 17 -5.53 18.09 0.96
CA LEU A 17 -4.46 17.49 0.18
C LEU A 17 -4.59 15.97 0.26
N ASP A 18 -4.57 15.28 -0.88
CA ASP A 18 -4.46 13.82 -0.89
C ASP A 18 -2.97 13.43 -0.73
N ILE A 19 -2.69 12.47 0.15
CA ILE A 19 -1.39 11.81 0.34
C ILE A 19 -1.57 10.30 0.28
N TYR A 20 -0.49 9.55 0.10
CA TYR A 20 -0.51 8.09 0.17
C TYR A 20 0.33 7.59 1.35
N LEU A 21 -0.15 6.57 2.03
CA LEU A 21 0.55 5.94 3.16
C LEU A 21 0.73 4.44 2.87
N ARG A 22 1.99 3.99 2.86
CA ARG A 22 2.31 2.56 2.66
C ARG A 22 2.08 1.76 3.92
N PHE A 23 1.30 0.68 3.82
CA PHE A 23 1.14 -0.29 4.91
C PHE A 23 1.92 -1.57 4.65
N ASN A 24 2.34 -2.23 5.74
CA ASN A 24 3.05 -3.50 5.74
C ASN A 24 4.37 -3.53 4.95
N ASP A 25 4.94 -2.37 4.62
CA ASP A 25 6.08 -2.27 3.69
C ASP A 25 5.79 -2.86 2.30
N ASP A 26 4.53 -2.81 1.88
CA ASP A 26 4.03 -3.44 0.66
C ASP A 26 3.50 -2.37 -0.31
N MET A 27 4.05 -2.34 -1.52
CA MET A 27 3.61 -1.41 -2.59
C MET A 27 2.17 -1.65 -3.03
N GLU A 28 1.64 -2.87 -2.84
CA GLU A 28 0.23 -3.17 -3.04
C GLU A 28 -0.65 -2.73 -1.87
N LYS A 29 -0.14 -1.90 -0.97
CA LYS A 29 -0.89 -1.35 0.18
C LYS A 29 -0.64 0.14 0.38
N ASP A 30 -0.48 0.89 -0.72
CA ASP A 30 -0.38 2.35 -0.72
C ASP A 30 -1.77 3.01 -0.73
N TYR A 31 -2.29 3.39 0.44
CA TYR A 31 -3.64 3.91 0.58
C TYR A 31 -3.70 5.43 0.62
N CYS A 32 -4.72 5.99 -0.03
CA CYS A 32 -4.95 7.43 -0.10
C CYS A 32 -5.66 7.96 1.16
N PHE A 33 -5.10 9.03 1.71
CA PHE A 33 -5.67 9.82 2.80
C PHE A 33 -5.83 11.28 2.37
N GLN A 34 -6.96 11.88 2.71
CA GLN A 34 -7.19 13.30 2.55
C GLN A 34 -6.87 14.03 3.87
N VAL A 35 -5.81 14.82 3.88
CA VAL A 35 -5.36 15.60 5.03
C VAL A 35 -5.67 17.08 4.85
N LYS A 36 -5.71 17.84 5.94
CA LYS A 36 -5.90 19.29 5.89
C LYS A 36 -4.55 19.97 5.69
N THR A 37 -4.56 21.21 5.19
CA THR A 37 -3.37 22.07 5.13
C THR A 37 -2.75 22.36 6.50
N THR A 38 -3.48 22.13 7.58
CA THR A 38 -2.98 22.29 8.97
C THR A 38 -2.50 20.98 9.59
N THR A 39 -2.52 19.86 8.86
CA THR A 39 -2.14 18.55 9.39
C THR A 39 -0.62 18.39 9.45
N VAL A 40 -0.10 17.95 10.59
CA VAL A 40 1.32 17.61 10.80
C VAL A 40 1.55 16.10 10.70
N PHE A 41 2.80 15.67 10.47
CA PHE A 41 3.12 14.23 10.40
C PHE A 41 2.74 13.45 11.66
N LYS A 42 2.83 14.06 12.85
CA LYS A 42 2.41 13.47 14.12
C LYS A 42 0.94 13.05 14.13
N ASP A 43 0.08 13.72 13.37
CA ASP A 43 -1.33 13.33 13.30
C ASP A 43 -1.54 11.99 12.61
N LEU A 44 -0.62 11.58 11.72
CA LEU A 44 -0.70 10.31 10.99
C LEU A 44 -0.59 9.09 11.92
N TYR A 45 -0.01 9.23 13.13
CA TYR A 45 -0.03 8.17 14.14
C TYR A 45 -1.45 7.72 14.51
N LYS A 46 -2.45 8.59 14.36
CA LYS A 46 -3.86 8.25 14.60
C LYS A 46 -4.34 7.14 13.67
N VAL A 47 -3.79 7.01 12.46
CA VAL A 47 -4.11 5.94 11.50
C VAL A 47 -3.85 4.56 12.12
N PHE A 48 -2.68 4.40 12.73
CA PHE A 48 -2.23 3.14 13.35
C PHE A 48 -2.93 2.80 14.66
N ARG A 49 -3.61 3.76 15.28
CA ARG A 49 -4.42 3.57 16.49
C ARG A 49 -5.88 3.29 16.18
N THR A 50 -6.37 3.80 15.05
CA THR A 50 -7.79 3.76 14.70
C THR A 50 -8.12 2.54 13.85
N LEU A 51 -7.31 2.23 12.83
CA LEU A 51 -7.65 1.16 11.88
C LEU A 51 -7.52 -0.23 12.54
N PRO A 52 -8.52 -1.13 12.43
CA PRO A 52 -8.56 -2.43 13.09
C PRO A 52 -7.76 -3.52 12.34
N ILE A 53 -6.80 -3.09 11.52
CA ILE A 53 -5.98 -3.95 10.67
C ILE A 53 -4.50 -3.83 11.08
N SER A 54 -3.76 -4.93 10.98
CA SER A 54 -2.31 -4.91 11.23
C SER A 54 -1.64 -4.17 10.07
N LEU A 55 -1.15 -2.96 10.34
CA LEU A 55 -0.46 -2.11 9.37
C LEU A 55 1.06 -2.28 9.39
N ARG A 56 1.57 -3.01 10.38
CA ARG A 56 3.00 -3.36 10.53
C ARG A 56 3.38 -4.52 9.61
N PRO A 57 4.65 -4.61 9.16
CA PRO A 57 5.08 -5.65 8.22
C PRO A 57 4.87 -7.07 8.75
N SER A 58 5.21 -7.30 10.02
CA SER A 58 5.03 -8.61 10.68
C SER A 58 4.79 -8.44 12.17
N VAL A 59 4.49 -9.55 12.87
CA VAL A 59 4.27 -9.51 14.32
C VAL A 59 5.51 -9.12 15.13
N PHE A 60 6.69 -9.20 14.50
CA PHE A 60 7.98 -8.88 15.09
C PHE A 60 8.32 -7.39 15.04
N TYR A 61 7.47 -6.55 14.47
CA TYR A 61 7.62 -5.09 14.56
C TYR A 61 6.72 -4.52 15.66
N HIS A 62 7.08 -3.37 16.22
CA HIS A 62 6.17 -2.64 17.10
C HIS A 62 4.88 -2.25 16.36
N ALA A 63 3.76 -2.16 17.10
CA ALA A 63 2.45 -1.90 16.52
C ALA A 63 2.29 -0.48 15.96
N GLN A 64 3.08 0.47 16.46
CA GLN A 64 3.14 1.84 15.94
C GLN A 64 4.50 2.07 15.28
N PRO A 65 4.56 2.85 14.20
CA PRO A 65 5.82 3.34 13.66
C PRO A 65 6.50 4.28 14.67
N ILE A 66 7.80 4.52 14.50
CA ILE A 66 8.59 5.46 15.31
C ILE A 66 8.79 6.81 14.64
N GLY A 67 8.33 6.96 13.40
CA GLY A 67 8.50 8.17 12.59
C GLY A 67 7.99 7.93 11.17
N PHE A 68 8.20 8.91 10.31
CA PHE A 68 7.83 8.84 8.90
C PHE A 68 9.00 9.24 8.00
N LYS A 69 8.95 8.75 6.77
CA LYS A 69 9.77 9.22 5.65
C LYS A 69 8.84 9.57 4.50
N LYS A 70 9.25 10.47 3.61
CA LYS A 70 8.58 10.67 2.33
C LYS A 70 9.39 10.00 1.23
N SER A 71 8.71 9.30 0.32
CA SER A 71 9.35 8.78 -0.88
C SER A 71 9.71 9.95 -1.79
N VAL A 72 10.95 9.98 -2.25
CA VAL A 72 11.44 10.95 -3.23
C VAL A 72 11.75 10.28 -4.56
N SER A 73 11.28 9.05 -4.77
CA SER A 73 11.46 8.39 -6.06
C SER A 73 10.68 9.15 -7.15
N PRO A 74 11.26 9.37 -8.35
CA PRO A 74 10.59 10.13 -9.41
C PRO A 74 9.21 9.60 -9.77
N GLY A 75 9.05 8.27 -9.79
CA GLY A 75 7.82 7.59 -10.16
C GLY A 75 7.66 7.39 -11.67
N TYR A 76 6.43 7.08 -12.06
CA TYR A 76 6.04 6.78 -13.43
C TYR A 76 4.98 7.78 -13.90
N LEU A 77 5.21 8.42 -15.04
CA LEU A 77 4.26 9.32 -15.69
C LEU A 77 3.30 8.50 -16.55
N THR A 78 2.01 8.57 -16.26
CA THR A 78 0.96 7.91 -17.04
C THR A 78 0.70 8.62 -18.37
N GLN A 79 0.00 7.94 -19.28
CA GLN A 79 -0.34 8.45 -20.61
C GLN A 79 -1.20 9.72 -20.58
N ASP A 80 -1.92 9.95 -19.48
CA ASP A 80 -2.76 11.12 -19.24
C ASP A 80 -2.25 12.00 -18.08
N GLY A 81 -0.95 11.94 -17.76
CA GLY A 81 -0.26 12.95 -16.94
C GLY A 81 -0.27 12.75 -15.43
N ASN A 82 -0.73 11.61 -14.92
CA ASN A 82 -0.68 11.30 -13.49
C ASN A 82 0.61 10.58 -13.12
N PHE A 83 0.84 10.46 -11.81
CA PHE A 83 2.03 9.80 -11.26
C PHE A 83 1.65 8.52 -10.52
N ILE A 84 2.40 7.46 -10.79
CA ILE A 84 2.37 6.18 -10.08
C ILE A 84 3.72 5.97 -9.40
N PHE A 85 3.74 5.36 -8.22
CA PHE A 85 4.98 5.04 -7.52
C PHE A 85 5.69 3.90 -8.22
N ASP A 86 7.00 4.02 -8.40
CA ASP A 86 7.84 2.94 -8.92
C ASP A 86 8.28 1.97 -7.82
N GLU A 87 8.94 0.89 -8.23
CA GLU A 87 9.42 -0.17 -7.32
C GLU A 87 10.47 0.34 -6.32
N ASP A 88 11.22 1.38 -6.68
CA ASP A 88 12.26 1.98 -5.83
C ASP A 88 11.73 3.02 -4.85
N SER A 89 10.43 3.30 -4.87
CA SER A 89 9.74 4.24 -3.97
C SER A 89 10.04 3.99 -2.48
N GLN A 90 10.30 2.75 -2.07
CA GLN A 90 10.70 2.42 -0.70
C GLN A 90 12.15 2.79 -0.38
N LYS A 91 13.05 2.59 -1.35
CA LYS A 91 14.50 2.73 -1.17
C LYS A 91 14.92 4.20 -1.23
N GLN A 92 14.27 4.99 -2.07
CA GLN A 92 14.52 6.42 -2.21
C GLN A 92 13.57 7.21 -1.32
N ALA A 93 13.96 7.39 -0.06
CA ALA A 93 13.14 8.07 0.93
C ALA A 93 13.95 8.97 1.87
N VAL A 94 13.37 10.10 2.26
CA VAL A 94 13.98 11.11 3.13
C VAL A 94 13.18 11.21 4.44
N PRO A 95 13.83 11.24 5.62
CA PRO A 95 13.14 11.44 6.89
C PRO A 95 12.44 12.80 6.96
N VAL A 96 11.35 12.84 7.70
CA VAL A 96 10.57 14.06 7.97
C VAL A 96 10.41 14.24 9.49
N ASN A 97 10.22 15.47 9.94
CA ASN A 97 9.95 15.73 11.36
C ASN A 97 8.45 15.58 11.64
N ASP A 98 8.12 15.00 12.79
CA ASP A 98 6.75 14.83 13.25
C ASP A 98 5.96 16.15 13.36
N ASN A 99 6.64 17.26 13.61
CA ASN A 99 6.02 18.57 13.77
C ASN A 99 5.91 19.36 12.47
N ASP A 100 6.47 18.86 11.36
CA ASP A 100 6.40 19.54 10.07
C ASP A 100 4.97 19.43 9.51
N LEU A 101 4.53 20.49 8.84
CA LEU A 101 3.28 20.50 8.09
C LEU A 101 3.42 19.63 6.84
N ILE A 102 2.44 18.76 6.60
CA ILE A 102 2.48 17.82 5.48
C ILE A 102 2.47 18.58 4.15
N ASN A 103 1.56 19.53 3.97
CA ASN A 103 1.42 20.31 2.73
C ASN A 103 2.64 21.18 2.38
N GLU A 104 3.50 21.51 3.35
CA GLU A 104 4.75 22.24 3.12
C GLU A 104 5.93 21.30 2.81
N THR A 105 5.80 20.03 3.18
CA THR A 105 6.89 19.05 3.15
C THR A 105 6.73 18.03 2.01
N VAL A 106 5.53 17.82 1.48
CA VAL A 106 5.26 16.85 0.41
C VAL A 106 4.44 17.45 -0.73
N TRP A 107 4.64 16.93 -1.94
CA TRP A 107 3.77 17.22 -3.07
C TRP A 107 2.39 16.54 -2.90
N PRO A 108 1.33 17.10 -3.52
CA PRO A 108 0.06 16.41 -3.65
C PRO A 108 0.22 15.00 -4.22
N GLY A 109 -0.38 14.01 -3.55
CA GLY A 109 -0.32 12.61 -3.95
C GLY A 109 1.00 11.90 -3.68
N GLN A 110 1.96 12.52 -2.99
CA GLN A 110 3.24 11.89 -2.67
C GLN A 110 3.09 10.77 -1.62
N LEU A 111 3.96 9.76 -1.72
CA LEU A 111 3.98 8.63 -0.82
C LEU A 111 4.73 8.93 0.48
N ILE A 112 4.10 8.59 1.59
CA ILE A 112 4.66 8.61 2.95
C ILE A 112 4.84 7.17 3.41
N LEU A 113 6.00 6.91 4.01
CA LEU A 113 6.46 5.61 4.46
C LEU A 113 6.59 5.63 5.99
N PRO A 114 5.84 4.79 6.72
CA PRO A 114 6.04 4.63 8.15
C PRO A 114 7.40 3.98 8.44
N VAL A 115 8.12 4.49 9.42
CA VAL A 115 9.38 3.90 9.88
C VAL A 115 9.07 2.91 11.01
N TRP A 116 9.32 1.63 10.75
CA TRP A 116 9.06 0.56 11.70
C TRP A 116 10.30 0.23 12.53
N GLN A 117 10.08 -0.01 13.82
CA GLN A 117 11.11 -0.53 14.71
C GLN A 117 10.89 -2.02 14.93
N PHE A 118 11.93 -2.81 14.70
CA PHE A 118 11.92 -4.24 14.98
C PHE A 118 11.96 -4.48 16.49
N ASN A 119 11.14 -5.43 16.95
CA ASN A 119 11.05 -5.83 18.35
C ASN A 119 11.93 -7.08 18.56
N ASP A 120 13.23 -6.85 18.77
CA ASP A 120 14.22 -7.91 18.99
C ASP A 120 13.80 -8.86 20.11
N PHE A 121 13.33 -8.32 21.23
CA PHE A 121 12.89 -9.13 22.36
C PHE A 121 11.74 -10.06 21.96
N GLY A 122 10.73 -9.56 21.25
CA GLY A 122 9.62 -10.37 20.76
C GLY A 122 10.06 -11.44 19.77
N PHE A 123 10.98 -11.11 18.86
CA PHE A 123 11.54 -12.04 17.89
C PHE A 123 12.33 -13.17 18.55
N TYR A 124 13.31 -12.84 19.40
CA TYR A 124 14.15 -13.84 20.06
C TYR A 124 13.39 -14.67 21.10
N SER A 125 12.41 -14.07 21.79
CA SER A 125 11.52 -14.82 22.69
C SER A 125 10.69 -15.86 21.92
N PHE A 126 10.21 -15.50 20.73
CA PHE A 126 9.48 -16.42 19.87
C PHE A 126 10.38 -17.54 19.31
N LEU A 127 11.61 -17.21 18.91
CA LEU A 127 12.58 -18.20 18.47
C LEU A 127 12.96 -19.17 19.61
N ALA A 128 13.18 -18.66 20.82
CA ALA A 128 13.44 -19.48 22.00
C ALA A 128 12.25 -20.40 22.32
N PHE A 129 11.02 -19.92 22.16
CA PHE A 129 9.81 -20.75 22.29
C PHE A 129 9.79 -21.90 21.27
N LEU A 130 10.03 -21.63 19.99
CA LEU A 130 10.08 -22.69 18.97
C LEU A 130 11.25 -23.67 19.20
N ALA A 131 12.41 -23.18 19.63
CA ALA A 131 13.56 -24.02 19.97
C ALA A 131 13.28 -24.92 21.18
N CYS A 132 12.61 -24.38 22.22
CA CYS A 132 12.16 -25.16 23.36
C CYS A 132 11.12 -26.22 22.94
N TRP A 133 10.19 -25.88 22.04
CA TRP A 133 9.24 -26.85 21.50
C TRP A 133 9.97 -27.96 20.74
N LEU A 134 10.86 -27.63 19.82
CA LEU A 134 11.66 -28.61 19.09
C LEU A 134 12.52 -29.47 20.02
N TYR A 135 13.08 -28.90 21.09
CA TYR A 135 13.81 -29.64 22.11
C TYR A 135 12.92 -30.69 22.79
N THR A 136 11.68 -30.34 23.16
CA THR A 136 10.75 -31.32 23.74
C THR A 136 10.34 -32.41 22.74
N ASP A 137 10.28 -32.06 21.44
CA ASP A 137 9.91 -32.98 20.36
C ASP A 137 11.09 -33.86 19.88
N LEU A 138 12.27 -33.80 20.52
CA LEU A 138 13.42 -34.67 20.16
C LEU A 138 13.06 -36.17 20.27
N PRO A 139 13.57 -37.03 19.37
CA PRO A 139 13.46 -38.48 19.52
C PRO A 139 13.96 -38.95 20.88
N ASP A 140 13.24 -39.86 21.52
CA ASP A 140 13.51 -40.29 22.90
C ASP A 140 14.92 -40.86 23.08
N PHE A 141 15.48 -41.48 22.04
CA PHE A 141 16.83 -42.07 22.09
C PHE A 141 17.98 -41.04 22.10
N ILE A 142 17.72 -39.76 21.73
CA ILE A 142 18.70 -38.66 21.84
C ILE A 142 18.27 -37.58 22.83
N SER A 143 17.00 -37.56 23.25
CA SER A 143 16.49 -36.57 24.17
C SER A 143 17.14 -36.74 25.56
N PRO A 144 17.74 -35.69 26.14
CA PRO A 144 18.22 -35.73 27.53
C PRO A 144 17.09 -35.97 28.54
N THR A 145 15.85 -35.70 28.15
CA THR A 145 14.64 -35.86 28.96
C THR A 145 13.57 -36.60 28.13
N PRO A 146 13.69 -37.93 27.94
CA PRO A 146 12.74 -38.69 27.14
C PRO A 146 11.30 -38.57 27.68
N GLY A 147 10.32 -38.57 26.79
CA GLY A 147 8.90 -38.56 27.16
C GLY A 147 8.26 -37.21 27.50
N ILE A 148 9.00 -36.09 27.47
CA ILE A 148 8.44 -34.74 27.72
C ILE A 148 7.85 -34.05 26.49
N CYS A 149 7.71 -34.77 25.37
CA CYS A 149 7.19 -34.24 24.11
C CYS A 149 5.96 -33.36 24.31
N LEU A 150 6.10 -32.06 24.04
CA LEU A 150 5.02 -31.08 24.24
C LEU A 150 3.85 -31.39 23.31
N THR A 151 4.13 -31.93 22.13
CA THR A 151 3.08 -32.42 21.22
C THR A 151 2.26 -33.54 21.87
N ASN A 152 2.90 -34.48 22.57
CA ASN A 152 2.21 -35.55 23.29
C ASN A 152 1.38 -35.01 24.46
N GLN A 153 1.88 -33.98 25.17
CA GLN A 153 1.12 -33.32 26.23
C GLN A 153 -0.11 -32.58 25.69
N MET A 154 0.02 -31.94 24.52
CA MET A 154 -1.11 -31.32 23.83
C MET A 154 -2.14 -32.35 23.39
N THR A 155 -1.72 -33.51 22.86
CA THR A 155 -2.64 -34.61 22.52
C THR A 155 -3.39 -35.13 23.74
N LYS A 156 -2.71 -35.30 24.88
CA LYS A 156 -3.36 -35.68 26.15
C LYS A 156 -4.40 -34.64 26.59
N LEU A 157 -4.08 -33.35 26.47
CA LEU A 157 -5.02 -32.27 26.75
C LEU A 157 -6.24 -32.32 25.82
N MET A 158 -6.03 -32.54 24.51
CA MET A 158 -7.12 -32.68 23.54
C MET A 158 -8.00 -33.90 23.83
N ALA A 159 -7.42 -35.04 24.18
CA ALA A 159 -8.16 -36.23 24.58
C ALA A 159 -9.03 -35.94 25.82
N TRP A 160 -8.48 -35.25 26.82
CA TRP A 160 -9.24 -34.81 27.98
C TRP A 160 -10.42 -33.89 27.59
N VAL A 161 -10.19 -32.91 26.71
CA VAL A 161 -11.25 -32.03 26.19
C VAL A 161 -12.34 -32.83 25.48
N LEU A 162 -11.98 -33.82 24.64
CA LEU A 162 -12.95 -34.64 23.91
C LEU A 162 -13.85 -35.46 24.84
N VAL A 163 -13.31 -35.99 25.94
CA VAL A 163 -14.12 -36.65 26.99
C VAL A 163 -15.13 -35.67 27.59
N GLN A 164 -14.72 -34.42 27.85
CA GLN A 164 -15.65 -33.38 28.35
C GLN A 164 -16.78 -33.05 27.35
N PHE A 165 -16.56 -33.25 26.05
CA PHE A 165 -17.58 -33.09 25.01
C PHE A 165 -18.33 -34.39 24.66
N GLY A 166 -18.16 -35.46 25.45
CA GLY A 166 -18.83 -36.75 25.25
C GLY A 166 -18.36 -37.51 24.01
N LYS A 167 -17.10 -37.31 23.61
CA LYS A 167 -16.46 -37.96 22.45
C LYS A 167 -15.44 -39.01 22.90
N ASP A 168 -15.83 -39.87 23.84
CA ASP A 168 -14.94 -40.82 24.52
C ASP A 168 -14.19 -41.74 23.54
N ARG A 169 -14.89 -42.29 22.54
CA ARG A 169 -14.27 -43.14 21.51
C ARG A 169 -13.14 -42.45 20.76
N PHE A 170 -13.29 -41.17 20.42
CA PHE A 170 -12.23 -40.40 19.75
C PHE A 170 -11.05 -40.13 20.69
N ALA A 171 -11.33 -39.86 21.96
CA ALA A 171 -10.29 -39.67 22.97
C ALA A 171 -9.47 -40.96 23.18
N GLU A 172 -10.14 -42.12 23.25
CA GLU A 172 -9.48 -43.43 23.35
C GLU A 172 -8.59 -43.72 22.15
N THR A 173 -9.06 -43.46 20.91
CA THR A 173 -8.24 -43.63 19.70
C THR A 173 -7.00 -42.73 19.73
N LEU A 174 -7.15 -41.45 20.09
CA LEU A 174 -6.02 -40.53 20.19
C LEU A 174 -4.98 -40.96 21.24
N LEU A 175 -5.43 -41.54 22.36
CA LEU A 175 -4.54 -42.04 23.39
C LEU A 175 -3.88 -43.35 22.98
N ALA A 176 -4.59 -44.26 22.31
CA ALA A 176 -4.01 -45.51 21.80
C ALA A 176 -2.86 -45.21 20.82
N ASP A 177 -3.10 -44.33 19.84
CA ASP A 177 -2.08 -43.90 18.87
C ASP A 177 -0.86 -43.25 19.55
N LEU A 178 -1.07 -42.58 20.68
CA LEU A 178 0.00 -41.92 21.44
C LEU A 178 0.94 -42.91 22.15
N TYR A 179 0.41 -44.06 22.59
CA TYR A 179 1.16 -45.05 23.37
C TYR A 179 1.73 -46.19 22.53
N ASP A 180 1.40 -46.25 21.23
CA ASP A 180 1.99 -47.21 20.31
C ASP A 180 3.51 -47.01 20.21
N THR A 181 4.26 -48.10 20.37
CA THR A 181 5.72 -48.07 20.36
C THR A 181 6.25 -47.83 18.95
N VAL A 182 6.85 -46.66 18.72
CA VAL A 182 7.41 -46.26 17.43
C VAL A 182 8.90 -46.61 17.35
N GLY A 183 9.32 -47.28 16.28
CA GLY A 183 10.73 -47.58 16.02
C GLY A 183 11.58 -46.33 15.73
N VAL A 184 12.90 -46.44 15.95
CA VAL A 184 13.88 -45.33 15.80
C VAL A 184 13.72 -44.55 14.49
N GLY A 185 13.58 -45.26 13.36
CA GLY A 185 13.43 -44.63 12.05
C GLY A 185 12.18 -43.74 11.95
N ALA A 186 11.06 -44.18 12.50
CA ALA A 186 9.82 -43.41 12.51
C ALA A 186 9.88 -42.22 13.49
N GLN A 187 10.58 -42.34 14.63
CA GLN A 187 10.83 -41.19 15.52
C GLN A 187 11.63 -40.08 14.81
N CYS A 188 12.64 -40.44 14.02
CA CYS A 188 13.38 -39.47 13.20
C CYS A 188 12.48 -38.79 12.15
N VAL A 189 11.59 -39.55 11.50
CA VAL A 189 10.62 -39.01 10.53
C VAL A 189 9.65 -38.03 11.21
N PHE A 190 9.10 -38.39 12.38
CA PHE A 190 8.23 -37.50 13.16
C PHE A 190 8.93 -36.22 13.60
N PHE A 191 10.18 -36.32 14.05
CA PHE A 191 10.99 -35.13 14.35
C PHE A 191 11.20 -34.24 13.12
N GLY A 192 11.44 -34.83 11.94
CA GLY A 192 11.47 -34.11 10.66
C GLY A 192 10.19 -33.30 10.40
N PHE A 193 9.02 -33.90 10.65
CA PHE A 193 7.74 -33.18 10.57
C PHE A 193 7.62 -32.05 11.61
N HIS A 194 8.18 -32.21 12.81
CA HIS A 194 8.21 -31.15 13.81
C HIS A 194 9.08 -29.95 13.40
N ILE A 195 10.23 -30.19 12.78
CA ILE A 195 11.05 -29.13 12.18
C ILE A 195 10.25 -28.37 11.13
N ILE A 196 9.63 -29.10 10.19
CA ILE A 196 8.80 -28.51 9.13
C ILE A 196 7.64 -27.70 9.73
N LYS A 197 6.94 -28.22 10.76
CA LYS A 197 5.91 -27.50 11.52
C LYS A 197 6.43 -26.17 12.06
N CYS A 198 7.56 -26.17 12.76
CA CYS A 198 8.13 -24.95 13.32
C CYS A 198 8.55 -23.94 12.26
N LEU A 199 9.09 -24.41 11.12
CA LEU A 199 9.40 -23.56 9.96
C LEU A 199 8.12 -22.95 9.36
N PHE A 200 7.04 -23.72 9.23
CA PHE A 200 5.76 -23.19 8.78
C PHE A 200 5.22 -22.13 9.75
N ILE A 201 5.15 -22.43 11.05
CA ILE A 201 4.66 -21.48 12.06
C ILE A 201 5.51 -20.20 12.02
N PHE A 202 6.84 -20.32 11.98
CA PHE A 202 7.73 -19.17 11.85
C PHE A 202 7.45 -18.39 10.56
N GLY A 203 7.38 -19.07 9.41
CA GLY A 203 7.09 -18.47 8.11
C GLY A 203 5.77 -17.71 8.09
N PHE A 204 4.69 -18.27 8.64
CA PHE A 204 3.38 -17.61 8.73
C PHE A 204 3.42 -16.32 9.55
N LEU A 205 4.18 -16.28 10.64
CA LEU A 205 4.31 -15.10 11.50
C LEU A 205 5.29 -14.07 10.95
N TYR A 206 6.37 -14.53 10.31
CA TYR A 206 7.40 -13.70 9.72
C TYR A 206 6.90 -12.95 8.48
N THR A 207 6.16 -13.63 7.61
CA THR A 207 5.54 -13.03 6.42
C THR A 207 4.31 -12.17 6.75
N GLY A 208 3.79 -12.24 7.98
CA GLY A 208 2.60 -11.48 8.38
C GLY A 208 1.28 -12.00 7.81
N VAL A 209 1.28 -13.14 7.11
CA VAL A 209 0.06 -13.79 6.57
C VAL A 209 -0.95 -14.11 7.67
N PHE A 210 -0.46 -14.43 8.88
CA PHE A 210 -1.29 -14.67 10.05
C PHE A 210 -0.80 -13.85 11.25
N ASN A 211 -1.70 -13.10 11.91
CA ASN A 211 -1.39 -12.37 13.15
C ASN A 211 -2.21 -12.93 14.32
N PRO A 212 -1.66 -13.86 15.13
CA PRO A 212 -2.37 -14.52 16.23
C PRO A 212 -2.81 -13.54 17.32
N MET A 213 -2.12 -12.40 17.49
CA MET A 213 -2.51 -11.37 18.47
C MET A 213 -3.94 -10.85 18.21
N ARG A 214 -4.41 -10.92 16.96
CA ARG A 214 -5.79 -10.59 16.57
C ARG A 214 -6.78 -11.68 16.97
N VAL A 215 -6.42 -12.96 16.78
CA VAL A 215 -7.29 -14.11 17.08
C VAL A 215 -7.46 -14.28 18.58
N PHE A 216 -6.36 -14.20 19.32
CA PHE A 216 -6.34 -14.46 20.77
C PHE A 216 -6.55 -13.20 21.62
N ARG A 217 -6.67 -12.01 21.02
CA ARG A 217 -6.96 -10.72 21.70
C ARG A 217 -6.09 -10.48 22.94
N LEU A 218 -4.82 -10.87 22.88
CA LEU A 218 -3.91 -10.81 24.04
C LEU A 218 -3.46 -9.37 24.40
N THR A 219 -3.67 -8.40 23.51
CA THR A 219 -3.29 -7.00 23.75
C THR A 219 -4.47 -6.18 24.30
N PRO A 220 -4.28 -5.34 25.34
CA PRO A 220 -5.37 -4.54 25.91
C PRO A 220 -5.93 -3.54 24.88
N ARG A 221 -7.24 -3.64 24.60
CA ARG A 221 -8.26 -2.63 24.18
C ARG A 221 -7.87 -1.36 23.38
N SER A 222 -6.69 -1.24 22.79
CA SER A 222 -6.23 0.01 22.18
C SER A 222 -6.83 0.29 20.80
N VAL A 223 -7.33 -0.74 20.10
CA VAL A 223 -7.93 -0.60 18.77
C VAL A 223 -9.42 -0.92 18.86
N LYS A 224 -10.28 0.06 18.57
CA LYS A 224 -11.72 -0.16 18.47
C LYS A 224 -11.98 -1.14 17.32
N LEU A 225 -12.76 -2.19 17.57
CA LEU A 225 -13.08 -3.21 16.56
C LEU A 225 -13.98 -2.64 15.46
N ASP A 226 -14.96 -1.84 15.86
CA ASP A 226 -15.90 -1.18 14.96
C ASP A 226 -15.47 0.28 14.80
N VAL A 227 -14.75 0.55 13.72
CA VAL A 227 -14.50 1.93 13.30
C VAL A 227 -15.72 2.42 12.57
N THR A 228 -16.30 3.50 13.08
CA THR A 228 -17.45 4.15 12.46
C THR A 228 -17.06 4.82 11.14
N LYS A 229 -18.03 5.01 10.23
CA LYS A 229 -17.80 5.76 8.99
C LYS A 229 -17.29 7.17 9.29
N GLU A 230 -17.81 7.78 10.35
CA GLU A 230 -17.44 9.12 10.83
C GLU A 230 -15.99 9.16 11.31
N GLU A 231 -15.49 8.12 11.98
CA GLU A 231 -14.08 8.01 12.37
C GLU A 231 -13.17 7.85 11.15
N LEU A 232 -13.56 7.06 10.15
CA LEU A 232 -12.80 6.94 8.89
C LEU A 232 -12.74 8.28 8.15
N VAL A 233 -13.86 9.01 8.06
CA VAL A 233 -13.92 10.35 7.45
C VAL A 233 -13.04 11.33 8.22
N LYS A 234 -13.08 11.33 9.56
CA LYS A 234 -12.20 12.17 10.39
C LYS A 234 -10.72 11.85 10.24
N LEU A 235 -10.40 10.58 9.98
CA LEU A 235 -9.03 10.15 9.69
C LEU A 235 -8.56 10.57 8.29
N GLY A 236 -9.48 10.99 7.41
CA GLY A 236 -9.19 11.25 6.01
C GLY A 236 -9.14 9.98 5.15
N TRP A 237 -9.58 8.84 5.67
CA TRP A 237 -9.52 7.57 4.94
C TRP A 237 -10.47 7.57 3.72
N THR A 238 -9.90 7.38 2.53
CA THR A 238 -10.69 7.37 1.28
C THR A 238 -11.15 5.97 0.86
N GLY A 239 -10.55 4.91 1.42
CA GLY A 239 -10.77 3.52 1.00
C GLY A 239 -10.18 3.17 -0.36
N THR A 240 -9.36 4.05 -0.95
CA THR A 240 -8.74 3.84 -2.26
C THR A 240 -7.25 3.57 -2.13
N ARG A 241 -6.78 2.53 -2.82
CA ARG A 241 -5.36 2.23 -2.98
C ARG A 241 -4.83 2.76 -4.32
N LYS A 242 -3.58 3.22 -4.35
CA LYS A 242 -2.85 3.51 -5.59
C LYS A 242 -2.58 2.23 -6.37
N ALA A 243 -2.77 2.25 -7.69
CA ALA A 243 -2.40 1.13 -8.54
C ALA A 243 -0.87 0.99 -8.67
N THR A 244 -0.39 -0.23 -8.87
CA THR A 244 0.95 -0.46 -9.41
C THR A 244 1.00 -0.06 -10.89
N ILE A 245 2.21 0.06 -11.45
CA ILE A 245 2.39 0.38 -12.87
C ILE A 245 1.69 -0.66 -13.76
N ASP A 246 1.80 -1.95 -13.41
CA ASP A 246 1.18 -3.04 -14.18
C ASP A 246 -0.34 -3.03 -14.08
N GLU A 247 -0.88 -2.81 -12.88
CA GLU A 247 -2.34 -2.66 -12.70
C GLU A 247 -2.90 -1.49 -13.51
N TYR A 248 -2.18 -0.38 -13.57
CA TYR A 248 -2.56 0.76 -14.40
C TYR A 248 -2.51 0.43 -15.89
N LYS A 249 -1.42 -0.18 -16.37
CA LYS A 249 -1.27 -0.56 -17.79
C LYS A 249 -2.37 -1.52 -18.23
N GLU A 250 -2.71 -2.50 -17.39
CA GLU A 250 -3.82 -3.43 -17.67
C GLU A 250 -5.15 -2.69 -17.79
N TYR A 251 -5.49 -1.93 -16.75
CA TYR A 251 -6.76 -1.22 -16.67
C TYR A 251 -6.92 -0.17 -17.79
N TYR A 252 -5.84 0.55 -18.13
CA TYR A 252 -5.83 1.54 -19.19
C TYR A 252 -6.06 0.91 -20.57
N ARG A 253 -5.44 -0.25 -20.84
CA ARG A 253 -5.66 -0.98 -22.10
C ARG A 253 -7.12 -1.38 -22.25
N GLU A 254 -7.69 -1.99 -21.22
CA GLU A 254 -9.09 -2.40 -21.21
C GLU A 254 -10.02 -1.19 -21.41
N PHE A 255 -9.78 -0.11 -20.69
CA PHE A 255 -10.54 1.13 -20.82
C PHE A 255 -10.52 1.67 -22.25
N LYS A 256 -9.35 1.79 -22.88
CA LYS A 256 -9.24 2.29 -24.25
C LYS A 256 -9.84 1.34 -25.28
N ILE A 257 -9.66 0.03 -25.13
CA ILE A 257 -10.27 -0.97 -26.02
C ILE A 257 -11.80 -0.85 -25.97
N ASN A 258 -12.37 -0.69 -24.77
CA ASN A 258 -13.81 -0.51 -24.59
C ASN A 258 -14.31 0.82 -25.19
N GLN A 259 -13.53 1.90 -25.11
CA GLN A 259 -13.85 3.17 -25.78
C GLN A 259 -13.94 3.04 -27.31
N HIS A 260 -13.18 2.13 -27.91
CA HIS A 260 -13.23 1.86 -29.35
C HIS A 260 -14.35 0.89 -29.77
N GLY A 261 -15.21 0.44 -28.84
CA GLY A 261 -16.27 -0.54 -29.15
C GLY A 261 -15.79 -2.00 -29.13
N GLY A 262 -14.68 -2.28 -28.46
CA GLY A 262 -14.15 -3.63 -28.24
C GLY A 262 -12.90 -3.96 -29.06
N MET A 263 -12.39 -5.17 -28.83
CA MET A 263 -11.07 -5.63 -29.31
C MET A 263 -10.89 -5.51 -30.83
N ILE A 264 -11.92 -5.88 -31.61
CA ILE A 264 -11.85 -5.90 -33.08
C ILE A 264 -11.74 -4.47 -33.64
N GLN A 265 -12.54 -3.53 -33.13
CA GLN A 265 -12.53 -2.15 -33.60
C GLN A 265 -11.26 -1.41 -33.14
N ALA A 266 -10.80 -1.68 -31.93
CA ALA A 266 -9.50 -1.21 -31.45
C ALA A 266 -8.34 -1.68 -32.35
N HIS A 267 -8.37 -2.93 -32.81
CA HIS A 267 -7.35 -3.46 -33.73
C HIS A 267 -7.39 -2.73 -35.08
N ARG A 268 -8.58 -2.59 -35.68
CA ARG A 268 -8.76 -1.89 -36.96
C ARG A 268 -8.33 -0.43 -36.89
N ALA A 269 -8.51 0.23 -35.74
CA ALA A 269 -8.06 1.60 -35.51
C ALA A 269 -6.55 1.72 -35.21
N GLY A 270 -5.77 0.63 -35.22
CA GLY A 270 -4.33 0.65 -34.93
C GLY A 270 -3.99 0.94 -33.47
N LEU A 271 -4.95 0.83 -32.55
CA LEU A 271 -4.80 1.23 -31.14
C LEU A 271 -3.65 0.47 -30.44
N PHE A 272 -3.43 -0.81 -30.77
CA PHE A 272 -2.42 -1.64 -30.10
C PHE A 272 -0.99 -1.12 -30.24
N ASN A 273 -0.68 -0.41 -31.33
CA ASN A 273 0.63 0.22 -31.48
C ASN A 273 0.83 1.33 -30.44
N THR A 274 -0.22 2.10 -30.15
CA THR A 274 -0.20 3.15 -29.12
C THR A 274 -0.25 2.60 -27.69
N LEU A 275 -0.90 1.44 -27.50
CA LEU A 275 -1.02 0.78 -26.18
C LEU A 275 0.26 0.06 -25.73
N ARG A 276 1.30 0.00 -26.57
CA ARG A 276 2.57 -0.63 -26.21
C ARG A 276 3.35 0.19 -25.17
N ASN A 277 3.29 1.51 -25.24
CA ASN A 277 4.08 2.43 -24.42
C ASN A 277 3.19 3.39 -23.63
N LEU A 278 2.56 2.89 -22.55
CA LEU A 278 1.50 3.59 -21.79
C LEU A 278 2.01 4.58 -20.73
N GLY A 279 2.98 5.41 -21.08
CA GLY A 279 3.66 6.32 -20.15
C GLY A 279 5.16 6.09 -20.13
N VAL A 280 5.85 6.67 -19.16
CA VAL A 280 7.32 6.69 -19.10
C VAL A 280 7.83 6.77 -17.66
N GLN A 281 8.93 6.05 -17.40
CA GLN A 281 9.64 6.13 -16.12
C GLN A 281 10.32 7.49 -16.00
N LEU A 282 10.12 8.17 -14.86
CA LEU A 282 10.75 9.46 -14.60
C LEU A 282 12.14 9.28 -13.98
N GLU A 283 12.99 10.29 -14.15
CA GLU A 283 14.37 10.30 -13.68
C GLU A 283 14.58 11.23 -12.49
N SER A 284 15.78 11.21 -11.91
CA SER A 284 16.14 12.16 -10.86
C SER A 284 15.94 13.61 -11.30
N GLY A 285 15.39 14.40 -10.38
CA GLY A 285 14.95 15.78 -10.59
C GLY A 285 13.52 15.91 -11.14
N GLU A 286 12.84 14.81 -11.46
CA GLU A 286 11.49 14.79 -12.03
C GLU A 286 10.45 14.21 -11.08
N GLY A 287 9.16 14.43 -11.38
CA GLY A 287 8.06 13.85 -10.62
C GLY A 287 8.20 14.13 -9.12
N TYR A 288 7.98 13.13 -8.27
CA TYR A 288 8.08 13.33 -6.81
C TYR A 288 9.51 13.57 -6.31
N ASN A 289 10.53 13.46 -7.16
CA ASN A 289 11.91 13.88 -6.87
C ASN A 289 12.13 15.40 -7.09
N THR A 290 11.14 16.14 -7.58
CA THR A 290 11.20 17.60 -7.73
C THR A 290 11.38 18.27 -6.36
N PRO A 291 12.41 19.11 -6.13
CA PRO A 291 12.56 19.84 -4.89
C PRO A 291 11.41 20.84 -4.64
N LEU A 292 10.93 20.93 -3.40
CA LEU A 292 9.89 21.88 -2.95
C LEU A 292 10.45 23.30 -2.76
N THR A 293 11.01 23.88 -3.81
CA THR A 293 11.45 25.29 -3.84
C THR A 293 10.31 26.20 -4.30
N GLU A 294 10.33 27.48 -3.91
CA GLU A 294 9.33 28.45 -4.37
C GLU A 294 9.28 28.56 -5.90
N GLU A 295 10.44 28.45 -6.57
CA GLU A 295 10.52 28.41 -8.03
C GLU A 295 9.70 27.26 -8.63
N ASN A 296 9.83 26.03 -8.09
CA ASN A 296 9.09 24.88 -8.60
C ASN A 296 7.60 24.97 -8.22
N LYS A 297 7.28 25.38 -6.99
CA LYS A 297 5.88 25.50 -6.51
C LYS A 297 5.05 26.46 -7.37
N LEU A 298 5.61 27.63 -7.67
CA LEU A 298 4.93 28.74 -8.37
C LEU A 298 5.03 28.65 -9.90
N ARG A 299 5.68 27.61 -10.42
CA ARG A 299 5.83 27.42 -11.86
C ARG A 299 4.49 27.16 -12.53
N THR A 300 4.22 27.92 -13.59
CA THR A 300 2.93 27.87 -14.30
C THR A 300 2.85 26.74 -15.32
N MET A 301 1.64 26.29 -15.63
CA MET A 301 1.41 25.27 -16.66
C MET A 301 1.88 25.76 -18.03
N ARG A 302 1.75 27.05 -18.32
CA ARG A 302 2.29 27.67 -19.54
C ARG A 302 3.80 27.52 -19.64
N GLN A 303 4.54 27.74 -18.54
CA GLN A 303 6.00 27.56 -18.51
C GLN A 303 6.39 26.08 -18.63
N ILE A 304 5.59 25.15 -18.10
CA ILE A 304 5.82 23.71 -18.26
C ILE A 304 5.66 23.32 -19.74
N VAL A 305 4.58 23.77 -20.38
CA VAL A 305 4.32 23.52 -21.81
C VAL A 305 5.36 24.17 -22.71
N GLU A 306 5.88 25.35 -22.36
CA GLU A 306 6.96 25.98 -23.14
C GLU A 306 8.28 25.20 -23.00
N ASP A 307 8.62 24.76 -21.80
CA ASP A 307 9.81 23.94 -21.57
C ASP A 307 9.70 22.56 -22.22
N ALA A 308 8.48 22.04 -22.41
CA ALA A 308 8.23 20.79 -23.13
C ALA A 308 8.67 20.83 -24.60
N LYS A 309 8.97 22.02 -25.15
CA LYS A 309 9.53 22.17 -26.51
C LYS A 309 11.05 22.05 -26.55
N LYS A 310 11.73 22.08 -25.39
CA LYS A 310 13.19 22.00 -25.31
C LYS A 310 13.64 20.54 -25.47
N PRO A 311 14.80 20.29 -26.08
CA PRO A 311 15.42 18.97 -26.01
C PRO A 311 15.67 18.60 -24.54
N ASP A 312 15.58 17.30 -24.24
CA ASP A 312 15.81 16.75 -22.89
C ASP A 312 14.87 17.31 -21.81
N PHE A 313 13.61 17.61 -22.19
CA PHE A 313 12.60 18.09 -21.26
C PHE A 313 12.43 17.17 -20.05
N LYS A 314 12.58 17.77 -18.85
CA LYS A 314 12.37 17.11 -17.57
C LYS A 314 11.12 17.64 -16.86
N LEU A 315 10.22 16.74 -16.48
CA LEU A 315 8.95 17.09 -15.83
C LEU A 315 9.15 17.37 -14.34
N LYS A 316 9.36 18.65 -14.03
CA LYS A 316 9.32 19.17 -12.65
C LYS A 316 7.89 19.47 -12.23
N LEU A 317 7.51 19.02 -11.04
CA LEU A 317 6.19 19.29 -10.45
C LEU A 317 6.01 20.77 -10.07
N SER A 318 4.76 21.22 -10.13
CA SER A 318 4.29 22.50 -9.60
C SER A 318 2.86 22.38 -9.09
N TYR A 319 2.39 23.33 -8.29
CA TYR A 319 0.98 23.33 -7.86
C TYR A 319 0.02 23.54 -9.03
N GLU A 320 0.40 24.32 -10.05
CA GLU A 320 -0.45 24.51 -11.23
C GLU A 320 -0.58 23.24 -12.07
N TYR A 321 0.45 22.38 -12.11
CA TYR A 321 0.33 21.07 -12.78
C TYR A 321 -0.73 20.19 -12.09
N PHE A 322 -0.73 20.15 -10.76
CA PHE A 322 -1.77 19.42 -9.99
C PHE A 322 -3.15 20.07 -10.13
N ALA A 323 -3.22 21.39 -10.18
CA ALA A 323 -4.47 22.11 -10.43
C ALA A 323 -5.03 21.78 -11.81
N GLU A 324 -4.17 21.66 -12.84
CA GLU A 324 -4.58 21.25 -14.19
C GLU A 324 -5.15 19.83 -14.21
N LEU A 325 -4.50 18.88 -13.53
CA LEU A 325 -5.04 17.53 -13.36
C LEU A 325 -6.43 17.54 -12.68
N GLY A 326 -6.59 18.38 -11.65
CA GLY A 326 -7.85 18.57 -10.95
C GLY A 326 -8.94 19.19 -11.82
N TYR A 327 -8.60 20.18 -12.64
CA TYR A 327 -9.51 20.85 -13.58
C TYR A 327 -10.01 19.87 -14.66
N VAL A 328 -9.10 19.08 -15.25
CA VAL A 328 -9.47 18.08 -16.26
C VAL A 328 -10.30 16.96 -15.63
N PHE A 329 -9.99 16.54 -14.41
CA PHE A 329 -10.84 15.62 -13.66
C PHE A 329 -12.25 16.18 -13.46
N ALA A 330 -12.39 17.43 -13.01
CA ALA A 330 -13.67 18.08 -12.79
C ALA A 330 -14.48 18.18 -14.10
N THR A 331 -13.83 18.48 -15.23
CA THR A 331 -14.45 18.49 -16.56
C THR A 331 -14.94 17.09 -16.95
N ASN A 332 -14.13 16.05 -16.74
CA ASN A 332 -14.53 14.66 -17.00
C ASN A 332 -15.61 14.13 -16.04
N ALA A 333 -15.79 14.79 -14.90
CA ALA A 333 -16.79 14.49 -13.89
C ALA A 333 -18.07 15.32 -14.06
N GLU A 334 -18.10 16.25 -15.02
CA GLU A 334 -19.26 17.10 -15.28
C GLU A 334 -20.50 16.23 -15.57
N ASN A 335 -21.62 16.55 -14.91
CA ASN A 335 -22.89 15.82 -14.98
C ASN A 335 -22.91 14.40 -14.36
N LYS A 336 -21.84 13.95 -13.70
CA LYS A 336 -21.86 12.69 -12.95
C LYS A 336 -22.27 12.94 -11.51
N GLU A 337 -23.20 12.13 -11.00
CA GLU A 337 -23.70 12.24 -9.63
C GLU A 337 -23.75 10.86 -8.94
N GLY A 338 -24.00 10.87 -7.63
CA GLY A 338 -24.23 9.65 -6.85
C GLY A 338 -23.10 8.62 -6.96
N SER A 339 -23.46 7.38 -7.29
CA SER A 339 -22.52 6.26 -7.37
C SER A 339 -21.51 6.40 -8.50
N GLU A 340 -21.88 7.01 -9.63
CA GLU A 340 -20.97 7.18 -10.77
C GLU A 340 -19.85 8.16 -10.44
N LEU A 341 -20.18 9.29 -9.81
CA LEU A 341 -19.19 10.24 -9.32
C LEU A 341 -18.25 9.60 -8.28
N ALA A 342 -18.80 8.82 -7.34
CA ALA A 342 -18.01 8.13 -6.33
C ALA A 342 -17.04 7.11 -6.94
N GLN A 343 -17.48 6.36 -7.96
CA GLN A 343 -16.64 5.43 -8.71
C GLN A 343 -15.54 6.17 -9.48
N LEU A 344 -15.86 7.30 -10.11
CA LEU A 344 -14.89 8.12 -10.83
C LEU A 344 -13.82 8.71 -9.89
N ILE A 345 -14.22 9.21 -8.71
CA ILE A 345 -13.27 9.68 -7.69
C ILE A 345 -12.33 8.55 -7.24
N LYS A 346 -12.89 7.36 -6.99
CA LYS A 346 -12.11 6.17 -6.62
C LYS A 346 -11.13 5.77 -7.73
N GLN A 347 -11.57 5.79 -8.98
CA GLN A 347 -10.74 5.52 -10.15
C GLN A 347 -9.61 6.56 -10.29
N TYR A 348 -9.93 7.85 -10.13
CA TYR A 348 -8.95 8.93 -10.24
C TYR A 348 -7.86 8.83 -9.17
N ARG A 349 -8.21 8.54 -7.92
CA ARG A 349 -7.22 8.28 -6.87
C ARG A 349 -6.36 7.05 -7.20
N ARG A 350 -6.98 5.97 -7.70
CA ARG A 350 -6.25 4.72 -8.00
C ARG A 350 -5.29 4.85 -9.18
N TYR A 351 -5.76 5.38 -10.31
CA TYR A 351 -5.07 5.36 -11.61
C TYR A 351 -4.71 6.75 -12.15
N GLY A 352 -5.43 7.78 -11.73
CA GLY A 352 -5.39 9.11 -12.34
C GLY A 352 -6.47 9.32 -13.41
N LEU A 353 -6.25 10.34 -14.24
CA LEU A 353 -6.98 10.59 -15.48
C LEU A 353 -6.77 9.41 -16.44
N LEU A 354 -7.82 9.10 -17.21
CA LEU A 354 -7.77 8.21 -18.38
C LEU A 354 -8.07 8.95 -19.69
N VAL A 355 -8.33 10.26 -19.56
CA VAL A 355 -8.55 11.21 -20.64
C VAL A 355 -8.02 12.55 -20.18
N SER A 356 -6.97 13.02 -20.83
CA SER A 356 -6.31 14.31 -20.59
C SER A 356 -6.63 15.36 -21.65
N ASP A 357 -6.42 16.62 -21.29
CA ASP A 357 -6.52 17.77 -22.21
C ASP A 357 -5.26 17.88 -23.10
N GLN A 358 -5.26 18.87 -24.00
CA GLN A 358 -4.14 19.06 -24.92
C GLN A 358 -2.85 19.48 -24.19
N ARG A 359 -2.95 20.26 -23.10
CA ARG A 359 -1.76 20.75 -22.37
C ARG A 359 -1.03 19.60 -21.69
N ILE A 360 -1.75 18.74 -20.99
CA ILE A 360 -1.18 17.54 -20.36
C ILE A 360 -0.60 16.60 -21.43
N LYS A 361 -1.31 16.37 -22.53
CA LYS A 361 -0.81 15.53 -23.64
C LYS A 361 0.51 16.04 -24.21
N THR A 362 0.65 17.35 -24.40
CA THR A 362 1.92 17.95 -24.86
C THR A 362 3.05 17.65 -23.89
N VAL A 363 2.82 17.79 -22.58
CA VAL A 363 3.83 17.48 -21.55
C VAL A 363 4.22 16.00 -21.57
N VAL A 364 3.24 15.09 -21.66
CA VAL A 364 3.50 13.65 -21.70
C VAL A 364 4.27 13.25 -22.95
N ARG A 365 3.87 13.72 -24.14
CA ARG A 365 4.55 13.43 -25.42
C ARG A 365 5.99 13.92 -25.41
N ALA A 366 6.19 15.17 -24.99
CA ALA A 366 7.52 15.75 -24.85
C ALA A 366 8.41 14.91 -23.93
N ARG A 367 7.88 14.47 -22.78
CA ARG A 367 8.66 13.63 -21.87
C ARG A 367 8.96 12.24 -22.44
N LYS A 368 8.07 11.68 -23.27
CA LYS A 368 8.31 10.42 -23.99
C LYS A 368 9.30 10.55 -25.16
N GLY A 369 9.65 11.78 -25.56
CA GLY A 369 10.46 12.04 -26.75
C GLY A 369 9.69 11.88 -28.06
N GLU A 370 8.36 11.88 -28.02
CA GLU A 370 7.50 11.81 -29.20
C GLU A 370 7.41 13.21 -29.84
N THR A 371 7.73 13.33 -31.13
CA THR A 371 7.55 14.56 -31.91
C THR A 371 6.13 14.62 -32.49
N ASP A 372 5.61 15.83 -32.78
CA ASP A 372 4.27 16.00 -33.37
C ASP A 372 4.09 15.30 -34.75
N GLU A 373 5.18 14.86 -35.38
CA GLU A 373 5.18 14.11 -36.63
C GLU A 373 4.77 12.63 -36.45
N GLU A 374 4.90 12.06 -35.25
CA GLU A 374 4.35 10.74 -34.90
C GLU A 374 2.87 10.86 -34.48
N LYS A 375 2.03 11.50 -35.31
CA LYS A 375 0.61 11.17 -35.27
C LYS A 375 0.46 9.72 -35.74
N PRO A 376 -0.18 8.82 -34.99
CA PRO A 376 -0.52 7.52 -35.55
C PRO A 376 -1.33 7.78 -36.81
N LYS A 377 -0.83 7.30 -37.94
CA LYS A 377 -1.58 7.26 -39.21
C LYS A 377 -2.87 6.51 -38.91
N VAL A 378 -3.95 7.25 -38.73
CA VAL A 378 -5.28 6.69 -38.89
C VAL A 378 -5.32 6.36 -40.37
N GLU A 379 -5.10 5.09 -40.73
CA GLU A 379 -5.47 4.62 -42.06
C GLU A 379 -6.97 4.86 -42.16
N GLU A 380 -7.35 5.89 -42.91
CA GLU A 380 -8.72 6.08 -43.36
C GLU A 380 -9.11 4.80 -44.09
N VAL A 381 -9.87 3.94 -43.42
CA VAL A 381 -10.58 2.86 -44.08
C VAL A 381 -11.63 3.54 -44.93
N VAL A 382 -11.33 3.64 -46.23
CA VAL A 382 -12.31 3.92 -47.26
C VAL A 382 -13.35 2.80 -47.18
N GLU A 383 -14.52 3.10 -46.64
CA GLU A 383 -15.70 2.27 -46.87
C GLU A 383 -16.09 2.42 -48.34
N GLU A 384 -16.09 1.30 -49.08
CA GLU A 384 -16.73 1.18 -50.40
C GLU A 384 -18.26 1.19 -50.28
#